data_AF-A0A7R9YJ61-F1
#
_entry.id   AF-A0A7R9YJ61-F1
#
_cell.length_a   1.000
_cell.length_b   1.000
_cell.length_c   1.000
_cell.angle_alpha   90.00
_cell.angle_beta   90.00
_cell.angle_gamma   90.00
#
_symmetry.space_group_name_H-M   'P 1'
#
loop_
_entity.id
_entity.type
_entity.pdbx_description
1 polymer ?
#
loop_
_entity_poly.entity_id
_entity_poly.type
_entity_poly.pdbx_seq_one_letter_code
_entity_poly.pdbx_strand_id
1 'polypeptide(L)'
;RHRSATTAMATRATRLSRRWAATLAGESAAAASAPRVFINLVVERGFMVYPPDPVWRSSYEARAEAWHHAYRQEYPKAFFDKLDPRAAPRSSYLAAIERVLAQHEGAPNPHDADERSFKRQLTRRLYLLARYAPPGGGERRNGDDGGWAFPRAEMSATDGSVTMRSAVLALARAQLGPQLKVLHLSRAPI
;
A
#
# COMPACT_ATOMS: atom_id res chain seq x y z
N ARG A 1 32.41 -50.02 36.17
CA ARG A 1 31.52 -50.45 35.05
C ARG A 1 30.96 -49.23 34.29
N HIS A 2 31.82 -48.34 33.74
CA HIS A 2 31.37 -47.08 33.09
C HIS A 2 31.92 -46.83 31.67
N ARG A 3 32.67 -47.77 31.07
CA ARG A 3 33.30 -47.56 29.76
C ARG A 3 32.43 -47.93 28.54
N SER A 4 31.28 -48.58 28.74
CA SER A 4 30.45 -49.06 27.61
C SER A 4 29.38 -48.08 27.11
N ALA A 5 29.02 -47.06 27.91
CA ALA A 5 27.98 -46.11 27.53
C ALA A 5 28.48 -45.03 26.56
N THR A 6 29.74 -44.59 26.71
CA THR A 6 30.35 -43.54 25.88
C THR A 6 30.61 -44.01 24.45
N THR A 7 31.03 -45.26 24.25
CA THR A 7 31.25 -45.82 22.90
C THR A 7 29.93 -46.02 22.13
N ALA A 8 28.86 -46.39 22.82
CA ALA A 8 27.53 -46.53 22.22
C ALA A 8 26.93 -45.17 21.80
N MET A 9 27.13 -44.12 22.60
CA MET A 9 26.71 -42.75 22.25
C MET A 9 27.48 -42.18 21.07
N ALA A 10 28.81 -42.36 21.02
CA ALA A 10 29.63 -41.89 19.91
C ALA A 10 29.19 -42.52 18.58
N THR A 11 28.93 -43.84 18.57
CA THR A 11 28.49 -44.56 17.36
C THR A 11 27.09 -44.13 16.88
N ARG A 12 26.21 -43.74 17.82
CA ARG A 12 24.85 -43.26 17.51
C ARG A 12 24.87 -41.84 16.94
N ALA A 13 25.76 -40.98 17.45
CA ALA A 13 25.97 -39.63 16.92
C ALA A 13 26.51 -39.65 15.47
N THR A 14 27.44 -40.55 15.15
CA THR A 14 27.99 -40.67 13.78
C THR A 14 26.99 -41.23 12.76
N ARG A 15 26.03 -42.07 13.21
CA ARG A 15 24.95 -42.56 12.33
C ARG A 15 23.87 -41.51 12.09
N LEU A 16 23.58 -40.68 13.10
CA LEU A 16 22.64 -39.55 12.96
C LEU A 16 23.25 -38.47 12.05
N SER A 17 24.53 -38.12 12.21
CA SER A 17 25.17 -37.12 11.35
C SER A 17 25.27 -37.57 9.88
N ARG A 18 25.50 -38.86 9.61
CA ARG A 18 25.47 -39.39 8.23
C ARG A 18 24.07 -39.44 7.63
N ARG A 19 23.03 -39.70 8.43
CA ARG A 19 21.64 -39.62 7.97
C ARG A 19 21.23 -38.19 7.66
N TRP A 20 21.63 -37.22 8.48
CA TRP A 20 21.41 -35.79 8.22
C TRP A 20 22.17 -35.28 7.00
N ALA A 21 23.43 -35.71 6.82
CA ALA A 21 24.20 -35.40 5.62
C ALA A 21 23.60 -36.03 4.35
N ALA A 22 22.99 -37.22 4.45
CA ALA A 22 22.30 -37.86 3.34
C ALA A 22 20.94 -37.23 3.01
N THR A 23 20.19 -36.69 3.98
CA THR A 23 19.00 -35.87 3.69
C THR A 23 19.37 -34.54 3.04
N LEU A 24 20.45 -33.88 3.49
CA LEU A 24 20.95 -32.66 2.86
C LEU A 24 21.55 -32.91 1.46
N ALA A 25 22.20 -34.06 1.25
CA ALA A 25 22.72 -34.44 -0.07
C ALA A 25 21.64 -34.97 -1.02
N GLY A 26 20.57 -35.57 -0.48
CA GLY A 26 19.41 -36.06 -1.25
C GLY A 26 18.46 -34.94 -1.71
N GLU A 27 18.36 -33.84 -0.96
CA GLU A 27 17.65 -32.63 -1.40
C GLU A 27 18.42 -31.80 -2.44
N SER A 28 19.73 -32.04 -2.58
CA SER A 28 20.58 -31.34 -3.56
C SER A 28 20.48 -31.90 -5.00
N ALA A 29 19.72 -32.98 -5.22
CA ALA A 29 19.58 -33.62 -6.54
C ALA A 29 18.28 -33.28 -7.27
N ALA A 30 17.39 -32.47 -6.67
CA ALA A 30 16.36 -31.78 -7.43
C ALA A 30 17.04 -30.59 -8.13
N ALA A 31 17.26 -30.72 -9.43
CA ALA A 31 17.86 -29.74 -10.34
C ALA A 31 17.92 -28.33 -9.75
N ALA A 32 19.14 -27.83 -9.51
CA ALA A 32 19.41 -26.46 -9.11
C ALA A 32 19.01 -25.49 -10.24
N SER A 33 17.71 -25.31 -10.43
CA SER A 33 17.16 -24.24 -11.26
C SER A 33 17.57 -22.93 -10.61
N ALA A 34 18.08 -22.00 -11.40
CA ALA A 34 18.42 -20.67 -10.91
C ALA A 34 17.26 -20.08 -10.07
N PRO A 35 17.55 -19.34 -8.98
CA PRO A 35 16.51 -18.78 -8.13
C PRO A 35 15.59 -17.89 -8.97
N ARG A 36 14.30 -18.23 -8.98
CA ARG A 36 13.26 -17.44 -9.67
C ARG A 36 12.98 -16.20 -8.84
N VAL A 37 13.22 -15.02 -9.41
CA VAL A 37 12.92 -13.75 -8.75
C VAL A 37 11.54 -13.29 -9.20
N PHE A 38 10.69 -12.93 -8.24
CA PHE A 38 9.36 -12.40 -8.52
C PHE A 38 9.25 -10.96 -8.06
N ILE A 39 8.57 -10.15 -8.87
CA ILE A 39 8.28 -8.75 -8.59
C ILE A 39 6.77 -8.66 -8.36
N ASN A 40 6.39 -8.15 -7.18
CA ASN A 40 5.01 -7.78 -6.89
C ASN A 40 4.88 -6.25 -7.01
N LEU A 41 3.84 -5.81 -7.72
CA LEU A 41 3.54 -4.40 -7.92
C LEU A 41 2.43 -3.96 -6.96
N VAL A 42 2.75 -3.02 -6.08
CA VAL A 42 1.76 -2.34 -5.24
C VAL A 42 1.46 -0.99 -5.87
N VAL A 43 0.22 -0.77 -6.30
CA VAL A 43 -0.24 0.53 -6.80
C VAL A 43 -1.20 1.12 -5.80
N GLU A 44 -0.85 2.30 -5.29
CA GLU A 44 -1.65 3.06 -4.34
C GLU A 44 -2.26 4.29 -5.02
N ARG A 45 -3.57 4.50 -4.80
CA ARG A 45 -4.24 5.78 -5.00
C ARG A 45 -4.33 6.46 -3.64
N GLY A 46 -3.58 7.55 -3.45
CA GLY A 46 -3.56 8.33 -2.20
C GLY A 46 -4.90 9.01 -1.88
N PHE A 47 -5.00 9.68 -0.74
CA PHE A 47 -6.22 10.43 -0.39
C PHE A 47 -6.47 11.55 -1.40
N MET A 48 -7.70 11.64 -1.92
CA MET A 48 -8.13 12.75 -2.79
C MET A 48 -8.79 13.87 -1.99
N VAL A 49 -9.40 13.51 -0.86
CA VAL A 49 -9.97 14.43 0.13
C VAL A 49 -9.38 14.04 1.48
N TYR A 50 -9.08 15.03 2.32
CA TYR A 50 -8.57 14.76 3.66
C TYR A 50 -9.58 13.90 4.43
N PRO A 51 -9.13 12.84 5.13
CA PRO A 51 -10.01 12.05 5.96
C PRO A 51 -10.61 12.94 7.07
N PRO A 52 -11.86 12.68 7.48
CA PRO A 52 -12.47 13.45 8.56
C PRO A 52 -11.65 13.27 9.83
N ASP A 53 -11.44 14.36 10.55
CA ASP A 53 -10.76 14.31 11.83
C ASP A 53 -11.54 13.45 12.83
N PRO A 54 -10.83 12.69 13.69
CA PRO A 54 -11.50 11.91 14.71
C PRO A 54 -12.22 12.83 15.70
N VAL A 55 -13.36 12.37 16.24
CA VAL A 55 -14.26 13.17 17.10
C VAL A 55 -13.55 13.82 18.30
N TRP A 56 -12.57 13.14 18.88
CA TRP A 56 -11.81 13.69 20.01
C TRP A 56 -10.98 14.92 19.62
N ARG A 57 -10.47 14.95 18.37
CA ARG A 57 -9.64 16.04 17.87
C ARG A 57 -10.47 17.27 17.59
N SER A 58 -11.60 17.12 16.91
CA SER A 58 -12.52 18.24 16.69
C SER A 58 -13.06 18.81 18.00
N SER A 59 -13.35 17.95 18.99
CA SER A 59 -13.76 18.38 20.34
C SER A 59 -12.65 19.12 21.08
N TYR A 60 -11.40 18.67 20.94
CA TYR A 60 -10.24 19.35 21.51
C TYR A 60 -10.01 20.72 20.85
N GLU A 61 -10.04 20.77 19.52
CA GLU A 61 -9.83 22.00 18.75
C GLU A 61 -10.91 23.05 19.06
N ALA A 62 -12.19 22.66 19.12
CA ALA A 62 -13.26 23.56 19.53
C ALA A 62 -13.06 24.11 20.96
N ARG A 63 -12.60 23.26 21.89
CA ARG A 63 -12.28 23.69 23.26
C ARG A 63 -11.07 24.62 23.29
N ALA A 64 -10.02 24.30 22.54
CA ALA A 64 -8.81 25.10 22.45
C ALA A 64 -9.11 26.46 21.82
N GLU A 65 -9.94 26.51 20.78
CA GLU A 65 -10.43 27.74 20.16
C GLU A 65 -11.23 28.59 21.15
N ALA A 66 -12.18 28.00 21.89
CA ALA A 66 -12.92 28.70 22.93
C ALA A 66 -11.99 29.26 24.03
N TRP A 67 -10.99 28.48 24.44
CA TRP A 67 -9.98 28.93 25.39
C TRP A 67 -9.15 30.08 24.81
N HIS A 68 -8.67 29.96 23.57
CA HIS A 68 -7.95 31.02 22.90
C HIS A 68 -8.78 32.29 22.77
N HIS A 69 -10.06 32.21 22.39
CA HIS A 69 -10.93 33.39 22.32
C HIS A 69 -11.13 34.08 23.67
N ALA A 70 -11.15 33.33 24.78
CA ALA A 70 -11.29 33.90 26.11
C ALA A 70 -10.04 34.68 26.57
N TYR A 71 -8.84 34.28 26.13
CA TYR A 71 -7.57 34.84 26.63
C TYR A 71 -6.75 35.60 25.58
N ARG A 72 -7.15 35.57 24.30
CA ARG A 72 -6.49 36.32 23.24
C ARG A 72 -6.88 37.78 23.33
N GLN A 73 -5.95 38.67 22.99
CA GLN A 73 -6.27 40.09 22.82
C GLN A 73 -7.41 40.26 21.82
N GLU A 74 -8.31 41.19 22.11
CA GLU A 74 -9.44 41.50 21.25
C GLU A 74 -8.95 41.81 19.83
N TYR A 75 -9.66 41.27 18.82
CA TYR A 75 -9.33 41.52 17.43
C TYR A 75 -9.32 43.04 17.17
N PRO A 76 -8.22 43.63 16.69
CA PRO A 76 -8.09 45.09 16.58
C PRO A 76 -8.86 45.60 15.36
N LYS A 77 -10.20 45.64 15.48
CA LYS A 77 -11.15 46.09 14.45
C LYS A 77 -10.75 47.44 13.85
N ALA A 78 -10.35 48.39 14.69
CA ALA A 78 -9.96 49.73 14.27
C ALA A 78 -8.70 49.79 13.37
N PHE A 79 -7.86 48.75 13.37
CA PHE A 79 -6.69 48.64 12.50
C PHE A 79 -7.06 48.05 11.13
N PHE A 80 -7.91 47.02 11.12
CA PHE A 80 -8.24 46.27 9.90
C PHE A 80 -9.48 46.79 9.15
N ASP A 81 -10.49 47.31 9.85
CA ASP A 81 -11.74 47.77 9.20
C ASP A 81 -11.54 49.09 8.44
N LYS A 82 -10.43 49.81 8.69
CA LYS A 82 -10.04 50.99 7.92
C LYS A 82 -9.38 50.67 6.57
N LEU A 83 -9.00 49.41 6.34
CA LEU A 83 -8.32 49.00 5.10
C LEU A 83 -9.28 48.77 3.93
N ASP A 84 -10.57 48.54 4.15
CA ASP A 84 -11.58 48.57 3.07
C ASP A 84 -13.04 48.65 3.60
N PRO A 85 -13.73 49.79 3.51
CA PRO A 85 -15.17 49.87 3.82
C PRO A 85 -16.04 49.16 2.77
N ARG A 86 -15.45 48.68 1.67
CA ARG A 86 -16.09 47.83 0.67
C ARG A 86 -15.65 46.38 0.80
N ALA A 87 -15.37 45.88 2.01
CA ALA A 87 -15.24 44.44 2.25
C ALA A 87 -16.43 43.74 1.57
N ALA A 88 -16.15 43.17 0.40
CA ALA A 88 -17.14 43.02 -0.65
C ALA A 88 -18.32 42.18 -0.14
N PRO A 89 -19.56 42.42 -0.62
CA PRO A 89 -20.64 41.46 -0.39
C PRO A 89 -20.06 40.10 -0.78
N ARG A 90 -20.08 39.12 0.16
CA ARG A 90 -19.54 37.77 0.00
C ARG A 90 -19.59 37.41 -1.47
N SER A 91 -18.44 37.42 -2.14
CA SER A 91 -18.42 37.35 -3.60
C SER A 91 -19.25 36.15 -4.02
N SER A 92 -20.07 36.29 -5.07
CA SER A 92 -20.88 35.18 -5.60
C SER A 92 -20.05 33.90 -5.81
N TYR A 93 -18.74 34.07 -6.01
CA TYR A 93 -17.73 33.03 -6.04
C TYR A 93 -17.52 32.29 -4.70
N LEU A 94 -17.37 32.99 -3.57
CA LEU A 94 -17.28 32.35 -2.26
C LEU A 94 -18.58 31.63 -1.89
N ALA A 95 -19.73 32.24 -2.18
CA ALA A 95 -21.03 31.59 -2.01
C ALA A 95 -21.18 30.34 -2.90
N ALA A 96 -20.61 30.36 -4.12
CA ALA A 96 -20.56 29.20 -4.99
C ALA A 96 -19.64 28.10 -4.45
N ILE A 97 -18.47 28.45 -3.88
CA ILE A 97 -17.57 27.50 -3.23
C ILE A 97 -18.26 26.85 -2.02
N GLU A 98 -18.88 27.64 -1.14
CA GLU A 98 -19.61 27.14 0.03
C GLU A 98 -20.73 26.18 -0.39
N ARG A 99 -21.46 26.49 -1.48
CA ARG A 99 -22.50 25.61 -2.02
C ARG A 99 -21.95 24.31 -2.56
N VAL A 100 -20.80 24.34 -3.25
CA VAL A 100 -20.14 23.13 -3.77
C VAL A 100 -19.61 22.27 -2.63
N LEU A 101 -18.99 22.89 -1.61
CA LEU A 101 -18.49 22.17 -0.43
C LEU A 101 -19.64 21.53 0.36
N ALA A 102 -20.74 22.25 0.60
CA ALA A 102 -21.92 21.73 1.30
C ALA A 102 -22.64 20.60 0.55
N GLN A 103 -22.55 20.56 -0.78
CA GLN A 103 -23.09 19.44 -1.59
C GLN A 103 -22.23 18.18 -1.49
N HIS A 104 -20.93 18.33 -1.18
CA HIS A 104 -20.01 17.20 -1.03
C HIS A 104 -19.87 16.71 0.41
N GLU A 105 -20.13 17.57 1.39
CA GLU A 105 -20.21 17.21 2.81
C GLU A 105 -21.52 16.46 3.12
N GLY A 106 -21.52 15.15 2.89
CA GLY A 106 -22.60 14.25 3.35
C GLY A 106 -23.43 13.62 2.25
N ALA A 107 -23.26 14.01 0.99
CA ALA A 107 -23.84 13.25 -0.12
C ALA A 107 -23.09 11.92 -0.29
N PRO A 108 -23.79 10.78 -0.39
CA PRO A 108 -23.14 9.50 -0.66
C PRO A 108 -22.44 9.60 -2.01
N ASN A 109 -21.15 9.25 -2.04
CA ASN A 109 -20.40 9.25 -3.28
C ASN A 109 -20.98 8.18 -4.22
N PRO A 110 -21.46 8.55 -5.42
CA PRO A 110 -22.15 7.62 -6.31
C PRO A 110 -21.25 6.46 -6.78
N HIS A 111 -19.93 6.61 -6.64
CA HIS A 111 -18.95 5.58 -7.00
C HIS A 111 -18.57 4.65 -5.84
N ASP A 112 -19.11 4.83 -4.62
CA ASP A 112 -18.66 4.05 -3.46
C ASP A 112 -18.92 2.55 -3.60
N ALA A 113 -19.95 2.15 -4.36
CA ALA A 113 -20.24 0.75 -4.66
C ALA A 113 -19.40 0.18 -5.81
N ASP A 114 -18.75 1.02 -6.63
CA ASP A 114 -17.94 0.56 -7.77
C ASP A 114 -16.49 0.26 -7.32
N GLU A 115 -16.23 -1.00 -7.02
CA GLU A 115 -14.90 -1.52 -6.64
C GLU A 115 -13.83 -1.40 -7.74
N ARG A 116 -14.18 -0.98 -8.96
CA ARG A 116 -13.21 -0.71 -10.03
C ARG A 116 -12.96 0.78 -10.23
N SER A 117 -13.77 1.64 -9.65
CA SER A 117 -13.61 3.09 -9.74
C SER A 117 -12.53 3.60 -8.78
N PHE A 118 -11.63 4.44 -9.30
CA PHE A 118 -10.69 5.20 -8.48
C PHE A 118 -11.36 6.33 -7.68
N LYS A 119 -12.58 6.73 -8.09
CA LYS A 119 -13.36 7.78 -7.45
C LYS A 119 -14.13 7.29 -6.22
N ARG A 120 -14.13 5.99 -5.92
CA ARG A 120 -14.72 5.46 -4.67
C ARG A 120 -13.89 5.89 -3.47
N GLN A 121 -14.47 6.02 -2.28
CA GLN A 121 -13.74 6.16 -1.01
C GLN A 121 -12.62 7.22 -1.06
N LEU A 122 -12.96 8.47 -1.39
CA LEU A 122 -12.01 9.57 -1.63
C LEU A 122 -11.11 9.91 -0.42
N THR A 123 -11.59 9.61 0.78
CA THR A 123 -10.91 9.81 2.07
C THR A 123 -10.06 8.62 2.50
N ARG A 124 -9.96 7.57 1.69
CA ARG A 124 -9.15 6.37 1.97
C ARG A 124 -8.09 6.15 0.91
N ARG A 125 -7.00 5.47 1.28
CA ARG A 125 -6.05 4.92 0.31
C ARG A 125 -6.68 3.70 -0.35
N LEU A 126 -6.57 3.60 -1.67
CA LEU A 126 -6.96 2.40 -2.40
C LEU A 126 -5.74 1.70 -2.97
N TYR A 127 -5.79 0.38 -2.96
CA TYR A 127 -4.76 -0.48 -3.53
C TYR A 127 -5.32 -1.28 -4.69
N LEU A 128 -4.53 -1.39 -5.75
CA LEU A 128 -4.87 -2.23 -6.89
C LEU A 128 -4.62 -3.70 -6.55
N LEU A 129 -5.66 -4.52 -6.68
CA LEU A 129 -5.57 -5.97 -6.66
C LEU A 129 -6.03 -6.50 -8.01
N ALA A 130 -5.34 -7.52 -8.51
CA ALA A 130 -5.74 -8.26 -9.69
C ALA A 130 -6.15 -9.67 -9.29
N ARG A 131 -7.17 -10.19 -9.96
CA ARG A 131 -7.53 -11.59 -9.79
C ARG A 131 -6.47 -12.45 -10.47
N TYR A 132 -5.85 -13.34 -9.71
CA TYR A 132 -4.83 -14.22 -10.26
C TYR A 132 -5.50 -15.28 -11.15
N ALA A 133 -5.14 -15.29 -12.43
CA ALA A 133 -5.40 -16.41 -13.33
C ALA A 133 -4.08 -17.17 -13.50
N PRO A 134 -3.92 -18.39 -12.96
CA PRO A 134 -2.70 -19.13 -13.15
C PRO A 134 -2.47 -19.36 -14.65
N PRO A 135 -1.28 -19.06 -15.16
CA PRO A 135 -0.98 -19.28 -16.57
C PRO A 135 -1.02 -20.79 -16.87
N GLY A 136 -1.95 -21.17 -17.75
CA GLY A 136 -1.97 -22.49 -18.39
C GLY A 136 -2.45 -23.65 -17.52
N GLY A 137 -3.68 -23.60 -16.98
CA GLY A 137 -4.50 -24.79 -16.62
C GLY A 137 -3.86 -25.90 -15.77
N GLY A 138 -2.68 -25.66 -15.19
CA GLY A 138 -1.84 -26.65 -14.52
C GLY A 138 -2.19 -26.75 -13.05
N GLU A 139 -2.00 -27.95 -12.51
CA GLU A 139 -2.38 -28.34 -11.14
C GLU A 139 -2.10 -27.26 -10.10
N ARG A 140 -3.17 -26.90 -9.39
CA ARG A 140 -3.19 -26.07 -8.20
C ARG A 140 -2.21 -26.65 -7.17
N ARG A 141 -0.99 -26.11 -7.11
CA ARG A 141 -0.06 -26.43 -6.03
C ARG A 141 -0.36 -25.52 -4.85
N ASN A 142 -0.83 -26.14 -3.78
CA ASN A 142 -0.82 -25.68 -2.39
C ASN A 142 -1.25 -24.20 -2.18
N GLY A 143 -2.55 -23.98 -1.99
CA GLY A 143 -3.08 -22.75 -1.38
C GLY A 143 -3.34 -21.55 -2.31
N ASP A 144 -2.87 -21.59 -3.56
CA ASP A 144 -3.16 -20.56 -4.58
C ASP A 144 -4.49 -20.83 -5.30
N ASP A 145 -5.60 -20.80 -4.55
CA ASP A 145 -6.95 -20.84 -5.11
C ASP A 145 -7.36 -19.46 -5.64
N GLY A 146 -7.02 -19.14 -6.90
CA GLY A 146 -7.69 -18.09 -7.70
C GLY A 146 -8.01 -16.76 -6.98
N GLY A 147 -7.10 -16.34 -6.08
CA GLY A 147 -7.31 -15.26 -5.14
C GLY A 147 -7.02 -13.88 -5.73
N TRP A 148 -7.41 -12.85 -4.98
CA TRP A 148 -6.98 -11.48 -5.23
C TRP A 148 -5.56 -11.30 -4.72
N ALA A 149 -4.66 -10.86 -5.58
CA ALA A 149 -3.26 -10.62 -5.24
C ALA A 149 -2.77 -9.32 -5.87
N PHE A 150 -1.64 -8.82 -5.38
CA PHE A 150 -0.93 -7.77 -6.10
C PHE A 150 -0.44 -8.32 -7.45
N PRO A 151 -0.52 -7.54 -8.54
CA PRO A 151 0.01 -7.97 -9.81
C PRO A 151 1.47 -8.41 -9.68
N ARG A 152 1.77 -9.59 -10.22
CA ARG A 152 3.07 -10.25 -10.09
C ARG A 152 3.65 -10.53 -11.46
N ALA A 153 4.96 -10.32 -11.61
CA ALA A 153 5.74 -10.79 -12.75
C ALA A 153 6.94 -11.60 -12.26
N GLU A 154 7.31 -12.61 -13.04
CA GLU A 154 8.60 -13.26 -12.88
C GLU A 154 9.66 -12.47 -13.63
N MET A 155 10.78 -12.21 -12.97
CA MET A 155 11.96 -11.61 -13.56
C MET A 155 13.01 -12.71 -13.74
N SER A 156 13.47 -12.88 -14.98
CA SER A 156 14.61 -13.74 -15.23
C SER A 156 15.87 -13.10 -14.62
N ALA A 157 16.46 -13.74 -13.62
CA ALA A 157 17.69 -13.26 -12.98
C ALA A 157 18.93 -13.40 -13.89
N THR A 158 18.82 -14.12 -15.03
CA THR A 158 19.94 -14.41 -15.93
C THR A 158 20.24 -13.31 -16.94
N ASP A 159 19.29 -12.39 -17.19
CA ASP A 159 19.50 -11.24 -18.08
C ASP A 159 19.75 -9.96 -17.27
N GLY A 160 21.02 -9.64 -17.01
CA GLY A 160 21.45 -8.41 -16.32
C GLY A 160 21.09 -7.11 -17.05
N SER A 161 20.41 -7.18 -18.19
CA SER A 161 19.95 -6.04 -18.98
C SER A 161 18.64 -5.43 -18.46
N VAL A 162 17.81 -6.21 -17.74
CA VAL A 162 16.51 -5.75 -17.23
C VAL A 162 16.62 -5.36 -15.76
N THR A 163 16.49 -4.07 -15.48
CA THR A 163 16.42 -3.59 -14.10
C THR A 163 15.05 -3.91 -13.47
N MET A 164 15.00 -4.08 -12.15
CA MET A 164 13.74 -4.25 -11.41
C MET A 164 12.75 -3.12 -11.72
N ARG A 165 13.23 -1.87 -11.81
CA ARG A 165 12.41 -0.71 -12.17
C ARG A 165 11.76 -0.83 -13.55
N SER A 166 12.52 -1.26 -14.56
CA SER A 166 11.96 -1.44 -15.91
C SER A 166 10.94 -2.57 -15.96
N ALA A 167 11.18 -3.66 -15.21
CA ALA A 167 10.21 -4.76 -15.09
C ALA A 167 8.92 -4.31 -14.39
N VAL A 168 9.01 -3.50 -13.33
CA VAL A 168 7.85 -2.90 -12.64
C VAL A 168 7.06 -1.99 -13.58
N LEU A 169 7.74 -1.13 -14.35
CA LEU A 169 7.06 -0.23 -15.30
C LEU A 169 6.37 -1.00 -16.44
N ALA A 170 7.00 -2.07 -16.93
CA ALA A 170 6.39 -2.95 -17.93
C ALA A 170 5.16 -3.65 -17.36
N LEU A 171 5.25 -4.21 -16.15
CA LEU A 171 4.12 -4.83 -15.45
C LEU A 171 3.00 -3.81 -15.21
N ALA A 172 3.30 -2.60 -14.76
CA ALA A 172 2.31 -1.55 -14.54
C ALA A 172 1.57 -1.19 -15.84
N ARG A 173 2.29 -1.03 -16.95
CA ARG A 173 1.68 -0.77 -18.27
C ARG A 173 0.82 -1.93 -18.75
N ALA A 174 1.25 -3.17 -18.51
CA ALA A 174 0.49 -4.35 -18.90
C ALA A 174 -0.83 -4.46 -18.11
N GLN A 175 -0.83 -4.09 -16.83
CA GLN A 175 -2.00 -4.23 -15.96
C GLN A 175 -2.96 -3.03 -16.02
N LEU A 176 -2.43 -1.82 -16.16
CA LEU A 176 -3.19 -0.57 -16.08
C LEU A 176 -3.45 0.08 -17.44
N GLY A 177 -2.82 -0.43 -18.49
CA GLY A 177 -2.85 0.16 -19.82
C GLY A 177 -1.97 1.41 -19.95
N PRO A 178 -1.83 1.94 -21.18
CA PRO A 178 -0.95 3.08 -21.46
C PRO A 178 -1.48 4.42 -20.95
N GLN A 179 -2.76 4.49 -20.58
CA GLN A 179 -3.44 5.73 -20.21
C GLN A 179 -3.20 6.13 -18.76
N LEU A 180 -2.84 5.18 -17.89
CA LEU A 180 -2.70 5.44 -16.46
C LEU A 180 -1.27 5.91 -16.13
N LYS A 181 -1.17 7.11 -15.55
CA LYS A 181 0.11 7.69 -15.13
C LYS A 181 0.50 7.13 -13.76
N VAL A 182 1.60 6.40 -13.69
CA VAL A 182 2.15 5.83 -12.45
C VAL A 182 3.47 6.52 -12.11
N LEU A 183 3.59 6.98 -10.86
CA LEU A 183 4.84 7.50 -10.31
C LEU A 183 5.52 6.42 -9.48
N HIS A 184 6.77 6.09 -9.83
CA HIS A 184 7.59 5.13 -9.09
C HIS A 184 8.38 5.85 -7.99
N LEU A 185 8.14 5.52 -6.72
CA LEU A 185 8.62 6.32 -5.58
C LEU A 185 10.11 6.12 -5.27
N SER A 186 10.63 4.90 -5.34
CA SER A 186 12.01 4.58 -4.96
C SER A 186 12.58 3.49 -5.86
N ARG A 187 13.90 3.23 -5.85
CA ARG A 187 14.49 2.08 -6.56
C ARG A 187 14.57 0.82 -5.69
N ALA A 188 14.38 0.96 -4.39
CA ALA A 188 14.47 -0.14 -3.43
C ALA A 188 13.10 -0.83 -3.31
N PRO A 189 13.05 -2.18 -3.28
CA PRO A 189 11.84 -2.88 -2.94
C PRO A 189 11.44 -2.58 -1.48
N ILE A 190 10.15 -2.70 -1.19
CA ILE A 190 9.56 -2.59 0.15
C ILE A 190 9.30 -3.98 0.68
#